data_AF-A0A4J2C0L0-F1
#
_entry.id   AF-A0A4J2C0L0-F1
#
_cell.length_a   1.000
_cell.length_b   1.000
_cell.length_c   1.000
_cell.angle_alpha   90.00
_cell.angle_beta   90.00
_cell.angle_gamma   90.00
#
_symmetry.space_group_name_H-M   'P 1'
#
loop_
_entity.id
_entity.type
_entity.pdbx_description
1 polymer ?
#
loop_
_entity_poly.entity_id
_entity_poly.type
_entity_poly.pdbx_seq_one_letter_code
_entity_poly.pdbx_strand_id
1 'polypeptide(L)' 'MNTVVEKDGINFEMQYHTQESFDLKNGSLHELYEKYRDTNTSDLERMKLFKEMLDLSNGLEIPKNIERVK' A
#
# COMPACT_ATOMS: atom_id res chain seq x y z
N MET A 1 3.52 6.88 -4.25
CA MET A 1 4.79 7.64 -4.12
C MET A 1 4.73 8.51 -2.87
N ASN A 2 5.87 8.88 -2.30
CA ASN A 2 5.91 9.76 -1.14
C ASN A 2 6.93 10.89 -1.27
N THR A 3 6.63 12.01 -0.62
CA THR A 3 7.50 13.19 -0.52
C THR A 3 7.49 13.65 0.94
N VAL A 4 8.65 14.02 1.48
CA VAL A 4 8.75 14.62 2.82
C VAL A 4 8.81 16.15 2.68
N VAL A 5 7.92 16.85 3.37
CA VAL A 5 7.83 18.31 3.39
C VAL A 5 8.06 18.80 4.81
N GLU A 6 8.99 19.73 4.99
CA GLU A 6 9.22 20.38 6.29
C GLU A 6 8.41 21.68 6.38
N LYS A 7 7.77 21.92 7.53
CA LYS A 7 7.18 23.21 7.88
C LYS A 7 7.33 23.46 9.37
N ASP A 8 7.91 24.61 9.72
CA ASP A 8 8.12 25.05 11.11
C ASP A 8 8.91 24.02 11.95
N GLY A 9 9.89 23.33 11.36
CA GLY A 9 10.67 22.27 12.01
C GLY A 9 9.94 20.93 12.16
N ILE A 10 8.73 20.79 11.61
CA ILE A 10 7.95 19.55 11.59
C ILE A 10 8.00 18.93 10.20
N ASN A 11 8.39 17.65 10.12
CA ASN A 11 8.38 16.88 8.88
C ASN A 11 7.02 16.21 8.67
N PHE A 12 6.47 16.37 7.47
CA PHE A 12 5.24 15.74 7.00
C PHE A 12 5.55 14.79 5.85
N GLU A 13 5.06 13.56 5.92
CA GLU A 13 5.09 12.66 4.77
C GLU A 13 3.79 12.81 3.97
N MET A 14 3.91 13.24 2.71
CA MET A 14 2.81 13.27 1.75
C MET A 14 2.83 12.02 0.89
N GLN A 15 1.71 11.32 0.81
CA GLN A 15 1.55 10.11 -0.02
C GLN A 15 0.55 10.36 -1.15
N TYR A 16 0.92 9.91 -2.35
CA TYR A 16 0.11 10.02 -3.56
C TYR A 16 -0.37 8.64 -4.01
N HIS A 17 -1.66 8.57 -4.33
CA HIS A 17 -2.36 7.38 -4.81
C HIS A 17 -3.27 7.72 -6.00
N THR A 18 -3.46 6.76 -6.91
CA THR A 18 -4.64 6.76 -7.78
C THR A 18 -5.87 6.40 -6.94
N GLN A 19 -7.07 6.80 -7.39
CA GLN A 19 -8.31 6.41 -6.69
C GLN A 19 -8.41 4.89 -6.53
N GLU A 20 -8.14 4.14 -7.60
CA GLU A 20 -8.15 2.68 -7.60
C GLU A 20 -7.19 2.08 -6.55
N SER A 21 -5.93 2.52 -6.53
CA SER A 21 -4.95 2.02 -5.56
C SER A 21 -5.28 2.43 -4.13
N PHE A 22 -5.90 3.61 -3.95
CA PHE A 22 -6.35 4.08 -2.64
C PHE A 22 -7.51 3.23 -2.13
N ASP A 23 -8.49 2.93 -2.98
CA ASP A 23 -9.66 2.12 -2.63
C ASP A 23 -9.24 0.69 -2.32
N LEU A 24 -8.35 0.11 -3.11
CA LEU A 24 -7.80 -1.22 -2.82
C LEU A 24 -7.03 -1.23 -1.49
N LYS A 25 -6.16 -0.23 -1.28
CA LYS A 25 -5.36 -0.10 -0.05
C LYS A 25 -6.23 0.02 1.19
N ASN A 26 -7.27 0.85 1.16
CA ASN A 26 -8.15 1.07 2.32
C ASN A 26 -9.31 0.07 2.41
N GLY A 27 -9.44 -0.83 1.43
CA GLY A 27 -10.41 -1.92 1.42
C GLY A 27 -9.77 -3.26 1.73
N SER A 28 -9.95 -4.21 0.81
CA SER A 28 -9.56 -5.62 1.00
C SER A 28 -8.08 -5.82 1.32
N LEU A 29 -7.19 -4.98 0.77
CA LEU A 29 -5.76 -5.08 1.05
C LEU A 29 -5.43 -4.78 2.51
N HIS A 30 -6.14 -3.83 3.13
CA HIS A 30 -5.96 -3.51 4.55
C HIS A 30 -6.36 -4.69 5.44
N GLU A 31 -7.51 -5.31 5.16
CA GLU A 31 -8.00 -6.45 5.95
C GLU A 31 -7.03 -7.65 5.89
N LEU A 32 -6.47 -7.93 4.70
CA LEU A 32 -5.47 -8.98 4.53
C LEU A 32 -4.17 -8.62 5.24
N TYR A 33 -3.75 -7.35 5.19
CA TYR A 33 -2.55 -6.87 5.87
C TYR A 33 -2.65 -7.01 7.40
N GLU A 34 -3.80 -6.68 7.99
CA GLU A 34 -4.00 -6.83 9.44
C GLU A 34 -3.88 -8.29 9.90
N LYS A 35 -4.39 -9.24 9.10
CA LYS A 35 -4.18 -10.68 9.35
C LYS A 35 -2.72 -11.08 9.11
N TYR A 36 -2.11 -10.56 8.07
CA TYR A 36 -0.72 -10.85 7.72
C TYR A 36 0.24 -10.36 8.79
N ARG A 37 0.01 -9.19 9.41
CA ARG A 37 0.91 -8.61 10.41
C ARG A 37 0.73 -9.21 11.80
N ASP A 38 -0.40 -9.86 12.07
CA ASP A 38 -0.65 -10.52 13.36
C ASP A 38 0.47 -11.54 13.65
N THR A 39 1.03 -11.46 14.86
CA THR A 39 2.08 -12.35 15.33
C THR A 39 1.59 -13.78 15.56
N ASN A 40 0.28 -13.97 15.71
CA ASN A 40 -0.34 -15.29 15.87
C ASN A 40 -0.58 -16.01 14.53
N THR A 41 -0.46 -15.31 13.41
CA THR A 41 -0.63 -15.90 12.08
C THR A 41 0.53 -16.84 11.78
N SER A 42 0.22 -18.11 11.51
CA SER A 42 1.22 -19.12 11.13
C SER A 42 1.97 -18.73 9.85
N ASP A 43 3.20 -19.21 9.69
CA ASP A 43 4.02 -18.92 8.51
C ASP A 43 3.36 -19.34 7.19
N LEU A 44 2.71 -20.51 7.18
CA LEU A 44 1.99 -21.00 6.00
C LEU A 44 0.87 -20.05 5.60
N GLU A 45 0.11 -19.56 6.57
CA GLU A 45 -0.99 -18.64 6.31
C GLU A 45 -0.48 -17.25 5.93
N ARG A 46 0.61 -16.79 6.56
CA ARG A 46 1.31 -15.55 6.22
C ARG A 46 1.77 -15.56 4.75
N MET A 47 2.30 -16.68 4.26
CA MET A 47 2.67 -16.85 2.85
C MET A 47 1.47 -16.76 1.90
N LYS A 48 0.32 -17.33 2.26
CA LYS A 48 -0.91 -17.23 1.45
C LYS A 48 -1.45 -15.81 1.41
N LEU A 49 -1.56 -15.14 2.56
CA LEU A 49 -2.00 -13.76 2.66
C LEU A 49 -1.08 -12.83 1.84
N PHE A 50 0.24 -13.05 1.92
CA PHE A 50 1.20 -12.30 1.11
C PHE A 50 0.95 -12.50 -0.39
N LYS A 51 0.76 -13.74 -0.83
CA LYS A 51 0.46 -14.04 -2.23
C LYS A 51 -0.85 -13.36 -2.68
N GLU A 52 -1.90 -13.44 -1.88
CA GLU A 52 -3.19 -12.83 -2.19
C GLU A 52 -3.09 -11.30 -2.31
N MET A 53 -2.37 -10.65 -1.39
CA MET A 53 -2.10 -9.21 -1.47
C MET A 53 -1.33 -8.83 -2.74
N LEU A 54 -0.34 -9.65 -3.14
CA LEU A 54 0.40 -9.47 -4.38
C LEU A 54 -0.50 -9.61 -5.61
N ASP A 55 -1.32 -10.66 -5.65
CA ASP A 55 -2.23 -10.95 -6.76
C ASP A 55 -3.26 -9.81 -6.93
N LEU A 56 -3.81 -9.28 -5.83
CA LEU A 56 -4.69 -8.10 -5.87
C LEU A 56 -3.97 -6.86 -6.40
N SER A 57 -2.74 -6.63 -5.96
CA SER A 57 -1.96 -5.44 -6.34
C SER A 57 -1.50 -5.48 -7.80
N ASN A 58 -1.27 -6.68 -8.35
CA ASN A 58 -0.87 -6.87 -9.75
C ASN A 58 -1.94 -6.44 -10.76
N GLY A 59 -3.20 -6.29 -10.32
CA GLY A 59 -4.30 -5.82 -11.17
C GLY A 59 -4.35 -4.30 -11.36
N LEU A 60 -3.59 -3.53 -10.60
CA LEU A 60 -3.64 -2.06 -10.63
C LEU A 60 -3.01 -1.50 -11.91
N GLU A 61 -3.64 -0.48 -12.50
CA GLU A 61 -3.06 0.23 -13.62
C GLU A 61 -1.97 1.21 -13.18
N ILE A 62 -0.81 1.16 -13.84
CA ILE A 62 0.26 2.15 -13.64
C ILE A 62 -0.05 3.38 -14.53
N PRO A 63 -0.27 4.57 -13.95
CA PRO A 63 -0.57 5.76 -14.74
C PRO A 63 0.57 6.14 -15.69
N LYS A 64 0.21 6.62 -16.88
CA LYS A 64 1.19 7.16 -17.83
C LYS A 64 1.87 8.40 -17.24
N ASN A 65 3.19 8.48 -17.41
CA ASN A 65 4.03 9.58 -16.94
C ASN A 65 4.10 9.73 -15.41
N ILE A 66 3.87 8.67 -14.62
CA ILE A 66 3.92 8.72 -13.15
C ILE A 66 5.29 9.19 -12.61
N GLU A 67 6.37 9.00 -13.37
CA GLU A 67 7.72 9.46 -13.05
C GLU A 67 7.86 10.99 -12.94
N ARG A 68 6.85 11.74 -13.41
CA ARG A 68 6.81 13.20 -13.33
C ARG A 68 6.31 13.72 -11.97
N VAL A 69 5.72 12.86 -11.14
CA VAL A 69 5.27 13.21 -9.79
C VAL A 69 6.46 13.08 -8.83
N LYS A 70 6.83 14.17 -8.15
CA LYS A 70 7.92 14.26 -7.15
C LYS A 70 7.49 15.07 -5.94
#